data_AF-A0A5C7MHD5-F1
#
_entry.id   AF-A0A5C7MHD5-F1
#
_cell.length_a   1.000
_cell.length_b   1.000
_cell.length_c   1.000
_cell.angle_alpha   90.00
_cell.angle_beta   90.00
_cell.angle_gamma   90.00
#
_symmetry.space_group_name_H-M   'P 1'
#
loop_
_entity.id
_entity.type
_entity.pdbx_description
1 polymer ?
#
loop_
_entity_poly.entity_id
_entity_poly.type
_entity_poly.pdbx_seq_one_letter_code
_entity_poly.pdbx_strand_id
1 'polypeptide(L)'
;PATAADEIVRWATPVTSFQRTATQDTELSGVPIKKGQRVVMFYRSANFDEEVFDDPYTFNIMRDPNPHVGFGGTGAHYCIGANLARMTIDLMFNAIADHLPDLRPLSEPERLRSGWLNGIKHWQVDYTGANAKPAVAQ
;
A
#
# COMPACT_ATOMS: atom_id res chain seq x y z
N PRO A 1 1.96 -16.88 -2.73
CA PRO A 1 0.95 -17.40 -1.77
C PRO A 1 -0.32 -16.55 -1.89
N ALA A 2 -1.50 -17.09 -1.54
CA ALA A 2 -2.77 -16.34 -1.65
C ALA A 2 -2.80 -15.05 -0.80
N THR A 3 -1.94 -14.96 0.21
CA THR A 3 -1.75 -13.82 1.13
C THR A 3 -0.90 -12.69 0.53
N ALA A 4 -0.20 -12.91 -0.58
CA ALA A 4 0.79 -11.96 -1.11
C ALA A 4 0.15 -10.65 -1.56
N ALA A 5 -1.01 -10.70 -2.23
CA ALA A 5 -1.68 -9.50 -2.73
C ALA A 5 -2.04 -8.51 -1.61
N ASP A 6 -2.56 -8.99 -0.49
CA ASP A 6 -2.90 -8.11 0.65
C ASP A 6 -1.65 -7.49 1.28
N GLU A 7 -0.55 -8.24 1.42
CA GLU A 7 0.69 -7.62 1.92
C GLU A 7 1.25 -6.58 0.95
N ILE A 8 1.18 -6.84 -0.37
CA ILE A 8 1.55 -5.86 -1.39
C ILE A 8 0.68 -4.60 -1.29
N VAL A 9 -0.63 -4.73 -1.08
CA VAL A 9 -1.54 -3.58 -0.93
C VAL A 9 -1.27 -2.82 0.36
N ARG A 10 -1.07 -3.52 1.50
CA ARG A 10 -0.67 -2.90 2.77
C ARG A 10 0.61 -2.08 2.59
N TRP A 11 1.64 -2.69 2.01
CA TRP A 11 2.94 -2.06 1.83
C TRP A 11 2.88 -0.90 0.83
N ALA A 12 2.22 -1.11 -0.31
CA ALA A 12 2.13 -0.11 -1.36
C ALA A 12 1.22 1.07 -1.00
N THR A 13 0.19 0.85 -0.16
CA THR A 13 -0.88 1.80 0.19
C THR A 13 -1.08 2.88 -0.90
N PRO A 14 -1.63 2.51 -2.07
CA PRO A 14 -1.61 3.37 -3.25
C PRO A 14 -2.36 4.69 -3.05
N VAL A 15 -3.46 4.65 -2.28
CA VAL A 15 -4.12 5.85 -1.78
C VAL A 15 -3.54 6.16 -0.41
N THR A 16 -2.75 7.23 -0.31
CA THR A 16 -2.16 7.68 0.97
C THR A 16 -3.27 8.12 1.93
N SER A 17 -4.27 8.84 1.42
CA SER A 17 -5.39 9.31 2.22
C SER A 17 -6.67 9.59 1.42
N PHE A 18 -7.80 9.47 2.10
CA PHE A 18 -9.06 10.08 1.73
C PHE A 18 -9.60 10.90 2.91
N GLN A 19 -10.64 11.71 2.65
CA GLN A 19 -11.25 12.54 3.66
C GLN A 19 -12.76 12.28 3.82
N ARG A 20 -13.29 12.74 4.96
CA ARG A 20 -14.72 12.94 5.22
C ARG A 20 -14.93 14.32 5.84
N THR A 21 -16.18 14.78 5.87
CA THR A 21 -16.57 16.03 6.55
C THR A 21 -17.60 15.68 7.62
N ALA A 22 -17.40 16.15 8.85
CA ALA A 22 -18.33 15.94 9.94
C ALA A 22 -19.65 16.66 9.67
N THR A 23 -20.77 15.95 9.66
CA THR A 23 -22.12 16.52 9.43
C THR A 23 -22.74 17.09 10.71
N GLN A 24 -22.21 16.69 11.85
CA GLN A 24 -22.56 17.14 13.20
C GLN A 24 -21.31 17.13 14.08
N ASP A 25 -21.35 17.83 15.21
CA ASP A 25 -20.31 17.72 16.24
C ASP A 25 -20.21 16.27 16.72
N THR A 26 -18.99 15.77 16.90
CA THR A 26 -18.69 14.42 17.39
C THR A 26 -17.38 14.41 18.15
N GLU A 27 -17.08 13.30 18.82
CA GLU A 27 -15.79 13.03 19.43
C GLU A 27 -15.20 11.76 18.82
N LEU A 28 -13.89 11.76 18.54
CA LEU A 28 -13.14 10.59 18.05
C LEU A 28 -11.89 10.41 18.89
N SER A 29 -11.78 9.29 19.60
CA SER A 29 -10.64 8.97 20.47
C SER A 29 -10.27 10.10 21.44
N GLY A 30 -11.27 10.71 22.08
CA GLY A 30 -11.05 11.84 23.01
C GLY A 30 -10.94 13.22 22.34
N VAL A 31 -10.91 13.29 20.99
CA VAL A 31 -10.73 14.54 20.25
C VAL A 31 -12.07 15.07 19.75
N PRO A 32 -12.50 16.29 20.16
CA PRO A 32 -13.72 16.90 19.65
C PRO A 32 -13.54 17.37 18.20
N ILE A 33 -14.45 16.94 17.33
CA ILE A 33 -14.52 17.33 15.92
C ILE A 33 -15.84 18.10 15.71
N LYS A 34 -15.74 19.31 15.19
CA LYS A 34 -16.88 20.21 14.95
C LYS A 34 -17.53 19.96 13.61
N LYS A 35 -18.85 20.17 13.54
CA LYS A 35 -19.61 20.17 12.29
C LYS A 35 -18.91 21.03 11.24
N GLY A 36 -18.75 20.49 10.03
CA GLY A 36 -18.09 21.14 8.90
C GLY A 36 -16.57 20.94 8.85
N GLN A 37 -15.92 20.44 9.91
CA GLN A 37 -14.50 20.09 9.86
C GLN A 37 -14.27 18.86 8.99
N ARG A 38 -13.14 18.87 8.27
CA ARG A 38 -12.66 17.69 7.54
C ARG A 38 -11.85 16.81 8.45
N VAL A 39 -12.00 15.50 8.28
CA VAL A 39 -11.11 14.48 8.83
C VAL A 39 -10.42 13.77 7.67
N VAL A 40 -9.11 13.59 7.77
CA VAL A 40 -8.31 12.91 6.75
C VAL A 40 -7.83 11.59 7.34
N MET A 41 -8.20 10.48 6.70
CA MET A 41 -7.76 9.15 7.08
C MET A 41 -6.45 8.86 6.34
N PHE A 42 -5.34 8.86 7.05
CA PHE A 42 -4.04 8.50 6.50
C PHE A 42 -3.87 6.98 6.53
N TYR A 43 -4.35 6.30 5.49
CA TYR A 43 -4.21 4.84 5.33
C TYR A 43 -2.74 4.42 5.39
N ARG A 44 -1.83 5.25 4.89
CA ARG A 44 -0.38 5.02 4.96
C ARG A 44 0.10 4.88 6.41
N SER A 45 -0.45 5.66 7.33
CA SER A 45 -0.13 5.55 8.76
C SER A 45 -0.74 4.27 9.34
N ALA A 46 -2.05 4.07 9.13
CA ALA A 46 -2.79 2.95 9.71
C ALA A 46 -2.25 1.58 9.27
N ASN A 47 -1.77 1.44 8.03
CA ASN A 47 -1.21 0.18 7.52
C ASN A 47 0.16 -0.19 8.11
N PHE A 48 0.72 0.67 8.96
CA PHE A 48 1.99 0.49 9.67
C PHE A 48 1.83 0.70 11.18
N ASP A 49 0.60 0.67 11.68
CA ASP A 49 0.27 0.82 13.10
C ASP A 49 0.83 -0.35 13.92
N GLU A 50 1.72 -0.04 14.86
CA GLU A 50 2.41 -1.01 15.72
C GLU A 50 1.50 -1.69 16.75
N GLU A 51 0.32 -1.13 17.02
CA GLU A 51 -0.68 -1.76 17.90
C GLU A 51 -1.53 -2.79 17.15
N VAL A 52 -1.51 -2.78 15.80
CA VAL A 52 -2.33 -3.64 14.94
C VAL A 52 -1.50 -4.69 14.21
N PHE A 53 -0.31 -4.32 13.73
CA PHE A 53 0.55 -5.18 12.94
C PHE A 53 1.81 -5.54 13.71
N ASP A 54 2.07 -6.84 13.85
CA ASP A 54 3.37 -7.31 14.33
C ASP A 54 4.47 -6.93 13.33
N ASP A 55 5.48 -6.20 13.81
CA ASP A 55 6.63 -5.77 13.02
C ASP A 55 6.22 -5.12 11.68
N PRO A 56 5.51 -3.97 11.69
CA PRO A 56 4.80 -3.43 10.53
C PRO A 56 5.74 -3.04 9.38
N TYR A 57 6.99 -2.77 9.71
CA TYR A 57 8.06 -2.40 8.79
C TYR A 57 8.81 -3.61 8.21
N THR A 58 8.35 -4.84 8.48
CA THR A 58 8.78 -6.04 7.77
C THR A 58 7.75 -6.39 6.70
N PHE A 59 8.21 -6.48 5.44
CA PHE A 59 7.39 -6.93 4.32
C PHE A 59 7.31 -8.47 4.32
N ASN A 60 6.15 -9.01 4.71
CA ASN A 60 5.93 -10.44 4.88
C ASN A 60 4.76 -10.93 4.02
N ILE A 61 5.05 -11.56 2.88
CA ILE A 61 4.01 -12.06 1.95
C ILE A 61 3.16 -13.21 2.53
N MET A 62 3.55 -13.77 3.68
CA MET A 62 2.81 -14.80 4.42
C MET A 62 2.00 -14.21 5.59
N ARG A 63 1.95 -12.88 5.76
CA ARG A 63 1.23 -12.22 6.84
C ARG A 63 -0.26 -12.59 6.78
N ASP A 64 -0.74 -13.24 7.83
CA ASP A 64 -2.13 -13.62 8.04
C ASP A 64 -2.39 -13.72 9.56
N PRO A 65 -3.40 -13.01 10.12
CA PRO A 65 -4.31 -12.08 9.45
C PRO A 65 -3.60 -10.81 8.94
N ASN A 66 -4.17 -10.17 7.92
CA ASN A 66 -3.67 -8.91 7.35
C ASN A 66 -4.78 -7.83 7.30
N PRO A 67 -5.12 -7.19 8.43
CA PRO A 67 -6.26 -6.28 8.54
C PRO A 67 -5.98 -4.87 7.97
N HIS A 68 -5.26 -4.77 6.85
CA HIS A 68 -4.91 -3.49 6.25
C HIS A 68 -6.14 -2.72 5.74
N VAL A 69 -6.03 -1.39 5.72
CA VAL A 69 -7.07 -0.47 5.23
C VAL A 69 -6.70 0.18 3.90
N GLY A 70 -5.81 -0.44 3.11
CA GLY A 70 -5.44 0.02 1.76
C GLY A 70 -6.62 0.09 0.77
N PHE A 71 -7.69 -0.69 0.99
CA PHE A 71 -8.95 -0.63 0.24
C PHE A 71 -10.02 0.28 0.90
N GLY A 72 -9.61 1.11 1.86
CA GLY A 72 -10.48 1.80 2.80
C GLY A 72 -10.82 0.93 4.01
N GLY A 73 -11.13 1.57 5.14
CA GLY A 73 -11.72 0.87 6.28
C GLY A 73 -13.08 0.26 5.93
N THR A 74 -13.47 -0.79 6.65
CA THR A 74 -14.77 -1.44 6.48
C THR A 74 -15.91 -0.42 6.57
N GLY A 75 -16.82 -0.42 5.58
CA GLY A 75 -17.95 0.49 5.53
C GLY A 75 -18.58 0.58 4.14
N ALA A 76 -19.58 1.45 4.00
CA ALA A 76 -20.38 1.58 2.78
C ALA A 76 -19.57 1.93 1.51
N HIS A 77 -18.37 2.49 1.65
CA HIS A 77 -17.47 2.84 0.54
C HIS A 77 -16.21 1.97 0.50
N TYR A 78 -16.22 0.80 1.15
CA TYR A 78 -15.14 -0.18 0.98
C TYR A 78 -14.96 -0.50 -0.50
N CYS A 79 -13.72 -0.64 -0.96
CA CYS A 79 -13.42 -0.78 -2.38
C CYS A 79 -14.18 -1.97 -3.00
N ILE A 80 -15.15 -1.67 -3.85
CA ILE A 80 -15.92 -2.68 -4.60
C ILE A 80 -15.02 -3.52 -5.52
N GLY A 81 -13.88 -2.98 -5.92
CA GLY A 81 -12.90 -3.64 -6.78
C GLY A 81 -11.82 -4.44 -6.02
N ALA A 82 -11.90 -4.58 -4.69
CA ALA A 82 -10.83 -5.18 -3.90
C ALA A 82 -10.43 -6.59 -4.40
N ASN A 83 -11.40 -7.45 -4.71
CA ASN A 83 -11.13 -8.80 -5.21
C ASN A 83 -10.53 -8.79 -6.62
N LEU A 84 -10.97 -7.89 -7.49
CA LEU A 84 -10.38 -7.72 -8.83
C LEU A 84 -8.94 -7.21 -8.75
N ALA A 85 -8.66 -6.29 -7.83
CA ALA A 85 -7.31 -5.79 -7.58
C ALA A 85 -6.39 -6.91 -7.08
N ARG A 86 -6.84 -7.73 -6.11
CA ARG A 86 -6.08 -8.89 -5.62
C ARG A 86 -5.76 -9.86 -6.75
N MET A 87 -6.77 -10.27 -7.53
CA MET A 87 -6.57 -11.17 -8.67
C MET A 87 -5.57 -10.60 -9.68
N THR A 88 -5.67 -9.30 -9.99
CA THR A 88 -4.73 -8.64 -10.91
C THR A 88 -3.30 -8.66 -10.37
N ILE A 89 -3.11 -8.36 -9.09
CA ILE A 89 -1.80 -8.39 -8.42
C ILE A 89 -1.24 -9.81 -8.44
N ASP A 90 -2.04 -10.80 -8.03
CA ASP A 90 -1.62 -12.21 -8.00
C ASP A 90 -1.18 -12.69 -9.39
N LEU A 91 -1.99 -12.45 -10.43
CA LEU A 91 -1.64 -12.85 -11.80
C LEU A 91 -0.36 -12.15 -12.29
N MET A 92 -0.22 -10.86 -12.03
CA MET A 92 0.96 -10.09 -12.44
C MET A 92 2.24 -10.60 -11.75
N PHE A 93 2.20 -10.83 -10.43
CA PHE A 93 3.38 -11.30 -9.70
C PHE A 93 3.73 -12.76 -9.98
N ASN A 94 2.75 -13.63 -10.27
CA ASN A 94 3.05 -14.98 -10.78
C ASN A 94 3.77 -14.90 -12.14
N ALA A 95 3.27 -14.10 -13.09
CA ALA A 95 3.92 -13.93 -14.38
C ALA A 95 5.33 -13.32 -14.27
N ILE A 96 5.54 -12.38 -13.35
CA ILE A 96 6.89 -11.84 -13.06
C ILE A 96 7.80 -12.96 -12.52
N ALA A 97 7.33 -13.79 -11.59
CA ALA A 97 8.12 -14.89 -11.05
C ALA A 97 8.46 -15.95 -12.14
N ASP A 98 7.53 -16.24 -13.04
CA ASP A 98 7.71 -17.22 -14.12
C ASP A 98 8.69 -16.75 -15.20
N HIS A 99 8.70 -15.44 -15.50
CA HIS A 99 9.44 -14.91 -16.65
C HIS A 99 10.66 -14.05 -16.30
N LEU A 100 10.64 -13.37 -15.14
CA LEU A 100 11.63 -12.38 -14.74
C LEU A 100 12.16 -12.63 -13.31
N PRO A 101 12.58 -13.86 -12.94
CA PRO A 101 12.94 -14.20 -11.56
C PRO A 101 14.15 -13.42 -11.02
N ASP A 102 15.02 -12.94 -11.91
CA ASP A 102 16.29 -12.29 -11.56
C ASP A 102 16.24 -10.75 -11.71
N LEU A 103 15.06 -10.14 -11.82
CA LEU A 103 14.92 -8.70 -12.05
C LEU A 103 15.67 -7.85 -11.01
N ARG A 104 16.28 -6.74 -11.46
CA ARG A 104 17.03 -5.81 -10.60
C ARG A 104 16.78 -4.34 -10.94
N PRO A 105 16.73 -3.42 -9.96
CA PRO A 105 16.61 -2.00 -10.25
C PRO A 105 17.87 -1.44 -10.92
N LEU A 106 17.68 -0.55 -11.91
CA LEU A 106 18.76 0.20 -12.57
C LEU A 106 18.84 1.65 -12.07
N SER A 107 17.76 2.17 -11.50
CA SER A 107 17.68 3.53 -10.97
C SER A 107 16.77 3.58 -9.75
N GLU A 108 16.86 4.70 -9.02
CA GLU A 108 15.84 5.06 -8.05
C GLU A 108 14.48 5.30 -8.74
N PRO A 109 13.34 5.01 -8.09
CA PRO A 109 12.02 5.31 -8.61
C PRO A 109 11.72 6.82 -8.68
N GLU A 110 11.14 7.28 -9.78
CA GLU A 110 10.62 8.64 -9.90
C GLU A 110 9.21 8.73 -9.33
N ARG A 111 9.03 9.43 -8.22
CA ARG A 111 7.71 9.56 -7.56
C ARG A 111 6.77 10.53 -8.28
N LEU A 112 5.47 10.24 -8.17
CA LEU A 112 4.40 11.14 -8.58
C LEU A 112 4.25 12.28 -7.56
N ARG A 113 4.20 13.52 -8.03
CA ARG A 113 3.86 14.68 -7.18
C ARG A 113 2.35 14.73 -6.96
N SER A 114 1.88 14.11 -5.88
CA SER A 114 0.48 14.12 -5.46
C SER A 114 0.35 14.24 -3.95
N GLY A 115 -0.68 14.95 -3.47
CA GLY A 115 -0.97 15.11 -2.04
C GLY A 115 -1.75 13.95 -1.41
N TRP A 116 -2.27 13.02 -2.21
CA TRP A 116 -3.14 11.93 -1.73
C TRP A 116 -2.87 10.58 -2.39
N LEU A 117 -2.18 10.54 -3.53
CA LEU A 117 -1.86 9.31 -4.25
C LEU A 117 -0.36 8.99 -4.09
N ASN A 118 -0.05 7.76 -3.68
CA ASN A 118 1.31 7.23 -3.63
C ASN A 118 1.64 6.53 -4.95
N GLY A 119 2.14 7.29 -5.93
CA GLY A 119 2.47 6.78 -7.27
C GLY A 119 3.96 6.82 -7.57
N ILE A 120 4.41 5.87 -8.39
CA ILE A 120 5.70 5.87 -9.09
C ILE A 120 5.41 6.12 -10.58
N LYS A 121 6.05 7.15 -11.16
CA LYS A 121 5.91 7.50 -12.58
C LYS A 121 6.78 6.60 -13.46
N HIS A 122 8.04 6.41 -13.05
CA HIS A 122 9.03 5.62 -13.76
C HIS A 122 9.90 4.88 -12.76
N TRP A 123 10.30 3.66 -13.11
CA TRP A 123 11.33 2.91 -12.41
C TRP A 123 12.05 2.04 -13.44
N GLN A 124 13.33 2.33 -13.70
CA GLN A 124 14.10 1.56 -14.66
C GLN A 124 14.58 0.26 -14.01
N VAL A 125 14.35 -0.85 -14.70
CA VAL A 125 14.62 -2.21 -14.19
C VAL A 125 15.32 -3.01 -15.29
N ASP A 126 16.35 -3.75 -14.90
CA ASP A 126 16.94 -4.81 -15.71
C ASP A 126 16.13 -6.09 -15.47
N TYR A 127 15.34 -6.49 -16.45
CA TYR A 127 14.50 -7.69 -16.36
C TYR A 127 15.31 -8.99 -16.40
N THR A 128 16.56 -8.95 -16.87
CA THR A 128 17.42 -10.13 -17.01
C THR A 128 18.31 -10.37 -15.79
N GLY A 129 18.49 -9.35 -14.95
CA GLY A 129 19.43 -9.38 -13.82
C GLY A 129 20.91 -9.38 -14.19
N ALA A 130 21.26 -9.47 -15.48
CA ALA A 130 22.62 -9.68 -15.97
C ALA A 130 23.52 -8.45 -15.86
N ASN A 131 22.96 -7.23 -15.83
CA ASN A 131 23.72 -5.98 -15.93
C ASN A 131 23.91 -5.25 -14.58
N ALA A 132 23.42 -5.80 -13.47
CA ALA A 132 23.58 -5.14 -12.18
C ALA A 132 25.03 -5.29 -11.67
N LYS A 133 25.71 -4.14 -11.48
CA LYS A 133 26.90 -4.07 -10.62
C LYS A 133 26.52 -4.55 -9.21
N PRO A 134 27.40 -5.27 -8.49
CA PRO A 134 27.11 -5.68 -7.12
C PRO A 134 26.74 -4.44 -6.29
N ALA A 135 25.63 -4.52 -5.55
CA ALA A 135 25.18 -3.45 -4.68
C ALA A 135 26.33 -3.08 -3.73
N VAL A 136 26.71 -1.80 -3.72
CA VAL A 136 27.66 -1.28 -2.75
C VAL A 136 27.01 -1.47 -1.38
N ALA A 137 27.64 -2.31 -0.54
CA ALA A 137 27.24 -2.49 0.84
C ALA A 137 27.23 -1.13 1.54
N GLN A 138 26.10 -0.78 2.17
CA GLN A 138 26.05 0.22 3.23
C GLN A 138 26.35 -0.46 4.57
#